data_AF-A0A9W6NTK4-F1
#
_entry.id   AF-A0A9W6NTK4-F1
#
_cell.length_a   1.000
_cell.length_b   1.000
_cell.length_c   1.000
_cell.angle_alpha   90.00
_cell.angle_beta   90.00
_cell.angle_gamma   90.00
#
_symmetry.space_group_name_H-M   'P 1'
#
loop_
_entity.id
_entity.type
_entity.pdbx_description
1 polymer ?
#
loop_
_entity_poly.entity_id
_entity_poly.type
_entity_poly.pdbx_seq_one_letter_code
_entity_poly.pdbx_strand_id
1 'polypeptide(L)'
;MHNTRTLGLELVALGLTIATAAALGPFGIGVIRYHTSASGLNQITGGDAAALLLVAPACIAAGILSLRGHRAAPALALAPALFAAYTYAQLICGEEYGQRPGNNERFFPLLYLAFALGCTAAVTSWRVIGRTAPPAPAPRLRRTAAATLFTVVLLLAAQHLPALADAMRDTPQRTEYLASPTAFWLVKLMDLGLVAPAAFVTGAGLLRDAAWARPPMYALVGAYTLLGASVTGMAITMIVRHDPAASQAFAAGFGALTLAFAALTYVLCRPLFGADTQPPGSRATRRQAALPARGGADGQDRAVTGTGAL
;
A
#
# COMPACT_ATOMS: atom_id res chain seq x y z
N MET A 1 2.79 -0.56 -22.49
CA MET A 1 1.30 -0.47 -22.49
C MET A 1 0.61 -1.75 -22.00
N HIS A 2 1.15 -2.96 -22.22
CA HIS A 2 0.51 -4.21 -21.78
C HIS A 2 0.37 -4.32 -20.24
N ASN A 3 1.42 -3.97 -19.48
CA ASN A 3 1.43 -4.13 -18.01
C ASN A 3 0.39 -3.28 -17.24
N THR A 4 0.02 -2.10 -17.73
CA THR A 4 -0.90 -1.19 -17.01
C THR A 4 -2.36 -1.64 -17.12
N ARG A 5 -2.75 -2.24 -18.26
CA ARG A 5 -4.10 -2.82 -18.39
C ARG A 5 -4.24 -4.08 -17.54
N THR A 6 -3.24 -4.96 -17.55
CA THR A 6 -3.23 -6.16 -16.72
C THR A 6 -3.32 -5.80 -15.24
N LEU A 7 -2.46 -4.88 -14.75
CA LEU A 7 -2.53 -4.38 -13.36
C LEU A 7 -3.91 -3.80 -13.03
N GLY A 8 -4.53 -3.10 -13.98
CA GLY A 8 -5.86 -2.54 -13.80
C GLY A 8 -6.94 -3.60 -13.59
N LEU A 9 -6.93 -4.65 -14.41
CA LEU A 9 -7.85 -5.79 -14.26
C LEU A 9 -7.58 -6.58 -12.97
N GLU A 10 -6.31 -6.83 -12.65
CA GLU A 10 -5.89 -7.49 -11.41
C GLU A 10 -6.41 -6.76 -10.16
N LEU A 11 -6.29 -5.44 -10.12
CA LEU A 11 -6.75 -4.63 -8.98
C LEU A 11 -8.27 -4.57 -8.86
N VAL A 12 -9.00 -4.48 -9.98
CA VAL A 12 -10.46 -4.55 -9.95
C VAL A 12 -10.90 -5.93 -9.46
N ALA A 13 -10.30 -7.00 -9.99
CA ALA A 13 -10.57 -8.36 -9.53
C ALA A 13 -10.23 -8.54 -8.05
N LEU A 14 -9.10 -8.00 -7.58
CA LEU A 14 -8.71 -8.02 -6.17
C LEU A 14 -9.75 -7.31 -5.31
N GLY A 15 -10.17 -6.10 -5.68
CA GLY A 15 -11.18 -5.36 -4.92
C GLY A 15 -12.52 -6.09 -4.85
N LEU A 16 -12.98 -6.69 -5.94
CA LEU A 16 -14.19 -7.52 -5.96
C LEU A 16 -14.05 -8.78 -5.11
N THR A 17 -12.88 -9.43 -5.14
CA THR A 17 -12.60 -10.62 -4.34
C THR A 17 -12.62 -10.28 -2.84
N ILE A 18 -11.99 -9.17 -2.45
CA ILE A 18 -11.99 -8.67 -1.07
C ILE A 18 -13.41 -8.37 -0.61
N ALA A 19 -14.17 -7.62 -1.42
CA ALA A 19 -15.56 -7.29 -1.12
C ALA A 19 -16.42 -8.54 -0.95
N THR A 20 -16.23 -9.54 -1.81
CA THR A 20 -16.94 -10.82 -1.73
C THR A 20 -16.57 -11.57 -0.45
N ALA A 21 -15.29 -11.68 -0.11
CA ALA A 21 -14.85 -12.35 1.10
C ALA A 21 -15.40 -11.66 2.37
N ALA A 22 -15.34 -10.33 2.45
CA ALA A 22 -15.87 -9.57 3.59
C ALA A 22 -17.41 -9.63 3.68
N ALA A 23 -18.10 -9.62 2.54
CA ALA A 23 -19.56 -9.76 2.50
C ALA A 23 -20.01 -11.17 2.93
N LEU A 24 -19.31 -12.22 2.52
CA LEU A 24 -19.57 -13.60 2.94
C LEU A 24 -19.08 -13.87 4.37
N GLY A 25 -18.13 -13.08 4.87
CA GLY A 25 -17.56 -13.15 6.21
C GLY A 25 -18.49 -12.69 7.34
N PRO A 26 -17.98 -12.66 8.58
CA PRO A 26 -18.76 -12.33 9.78
C PRO A 26 -19.25 -10.88 9.85
N PHE A 27 -18.68 -9.97 9.06
CA PHE A 27 -19.20 -8.60 8.94
C PHE A 27 -20.51 -8.52 8.14
N GLY A 28 -20.63 -9.32 7.07
CA GLY A 28 -21.80 -9.34 6.21
C GLY A 28 -22.80 -10.42 6.60
N ILE A 29 -22.91 -11.46 5.77
CA ILE A 29 -23.93 -12.51 5.92
C ILE A 29 -23.49 -13.72 6.77
N GLY A 30 -22.22 -13.80 7.17
CA GLY A 30 -21.73 -14.83 8.10
C GLY A 30 -21.71 -16.26 7.53
N VAL A 31 -21.60 -16.41 6.21
CA VAL A 31 -21.47 -17.71 5.53
C VAL A 31 -20.10 -18.33 5.77
N ILE A 32 -19.05 -17.52 5.75
CA ILE A 32 -17.68 -17.91 6.12
C ILE A 32 -17.53 -17.77 7.63
N ARG A 33 -17.20 -18.90 8.29
CA ARG A 33 -16.94 -18.99 9.72
C ARG A 33 -15.50 -19.43 9.90
N TYR A 34 -14.72 -18.57 10.53
CA TYR A 34 -13.29 -18.77 10.77
C TYR A 34 -13.07 -19.68 11.99
N HIS A 35 -12.06 -20.54 11.91
CA HIS A 35 -11.61 -21.43 12.99
C HIS A 35 -10.80 -20.64 14.04
N THR A 36 -11.44 -19.67 14.69
CA THR A 36 -10.78 -18.76 15.63
C THR A 36 -11.59 -18.57 16.91
N SER A 37 -10.99 -17.92 17.91
CA SER A 37 -11.67 -17.58 19.15
C SER A 37 -12.79 -16.54 18.94
N ALA A 38 -13.68 -16.38 19.91
CA ALA A 38 -14.70 -15.32 19.85
C ALA A 38 -14.07 -13.92 19.70
N SER A 39 -12.93 -13.69 20.36
CA SER A 39 -12.18 -12.44 20.23
C SER A 39 -11.53 -12.29 18.85
N GLY A 40 -10.95 -13.36 18.31
CA GLY A 40 -10.47 -13.39 16.93
C GLY A 40 -11.59 -13.08 15.92
N LEU A 41 -12.79 -13.62 16.13
CA LEU A 41 -13.94 -13.36 15.27
C LEU A 41 -14.38 -11.88 15.31
N ASN A 42 -14.35 -11.25 16.48
CA ASN A 42 -14.62 -9.82 16.63
C ASN A 42 -13.58 -8.97 15.88
N GLN A 43 -12.31 -9.38 15.92
CA GLN A 43 -11.25 -8.73 15.14
C GLN A 43 -11.48 -8.92 13.63
N ILE A 44 -11.74 -10.13 13.16
CA ILE A 44 -12.02 -10.38 11.73
C ILE A 44 -13.22 -9.56 11.27
N THR A 45 -14.29 -9.48 12.06
CA THR A 45 -15.48 -8.67 11.76
C THR A 45 -15.12 -7.19 11.56
N GLY A 46 -14.32 -6.62 12.45
CA GLY A 46 -13.88 -5.23 12.33
C GLY A 46 -12.90 -5.00 11.16
N GLY A 47 -12.04 -5.98 10.88
CA GLY A 47 -11.14 -5.96 9.73
C GLY A 47 -11.87 -6.05 8.40
N ASP A 48 -12.88 -6.92 8.30
CA ASP A 48 -13.74 -7.07 7.13
C ASP A 48 -14.52 -5.78 6.83
N ALA A 49 -14.96 -5.06 7.87
CA ALA A 49 -15.58 -3.74 7.71
C ALA A 49 -14.64 -2.76 7.00
N ALA A 50 -13.38 -2.65 7.47
CA ALA A 50 -12.38 -1.79 6.86
C ALA A 50 -12.00 -2.27 5.44
N ALA A 51 -11.90 -3.58 5.25
CA ALA A 51 -11.61 -4.19 3.95
C ALA A 51 -12.69 -3.85 2.92
N LEU A 52 -13.96 -3.96 3.29
CA LEU A 52 -15.10 -3.67 2.42
C LEU A 52 -15.26 -2.17 2.14
N LEU A 53 -15.13 -1.33 3.17
CA LEU A 53 -15.43 0.10 3.06
C LEU A 53 -14.26 0.94 2.54
N LEU A 54 -13.03 0.48 2.67
CA LEU A 54 -11.83 1.24 2.31
C LEU A 54 -10.94 0.51 1.31
N VAL A 55 -10.55 -0.74 1.61
CA VAL A 55 -9.55 -1.45 0.81
C VAL A 55 -10.09 -1.86 -0.56
N ALA A 56 -11.27 -2.46 -0.62
CA ALA A 56 -11.90 -2.84 -1.88
C ALA A 56 -12.16 -1.62 -2.79
N PRO A 57 -12.73 -0.50 -2.30
CA PRO A 57 -12.82 0.74 -3.07
C PRO A 57 -11.47 1.28 -3.53
N ALA A 58 -10.44 1.24 -2.68
CA ALA A 58 -9.09 1.68 -3.05
C ALA A 58 -8.48 0.82 -4.17
N CYS A 59 -8.63 -0.52 -4.09
CA CYS A 59 -8.26 -1.45 -5.16
C CYS A 59 -8.97 -1.09 -6.48
N ILE A 60 -10.29 -0.95 -6.46
CA ILE A 60 -11.08 -0.65 -7.65
C ILE A 60 -10.69 0.72 -8.23
N ALA A 61 -10.54 1.75 -7.41
CA ALA A 61 -10.12 3.07 -7.84
C ALA A 61 -8.73 3.07 -8.48
N ALA A 62 -7.74 2.41 -7.85
CA ALA A 62 -6.41 2.25 -8.42
C ALA A 62 -6.44 1.43 -9.72
N GLY A 63 -7.29 0.40 -9.79
CA GLY A 63 -7.52 -0.40 -10.99
C GLY A 63 -8.06 0.43 -12.15
N ILE A 64 -9.12 1.22 -11.91
CA ILE A 64 -9.69 2.14 -12.91
C ILE A 64 -8.65 3.15 -13.38
N LEU A 65 -7.87 3.73 -12.46
CA LEU A 65 -6.78 4.64 -12.81
C LEU A 65 -5.72 3.95 -13.69
N SER A 66 -5.38 2.69 -13.39
CA SER A 66 -4.41 1.92 -14.19
C SER A 66 -4.94 1.59 -15.59
N LEU A 67 -6.24 1.24 -15.70
CA LEU A 67 -6.91 1.02 -17.00
C LEU A 67 -6.92 2.29 -17.86
N ARG A 68 -7.04 3.46 -17.22
CA ARG A 68 -6.93 4.79 -17.87
C ARG A 68 -5.49 5.22 -18.15
N GLY A 69 -4.48 4.42 -17.80
CA GLY A 69 -3.08 4.74 -17.99
C GLY A 69 -2.55 5.86 -17.10
N HIS A 70 -3.22 6.13 -15.97
CA HIS A 70 -2.85 7.23 -15.09
C HIS A 70 -1.54 6.92 -14.33
N ARG A 71 -0.58 7.85 -14.37
CA ARG A 71 0.77 7.67 -13.77
C ARG A 71 0.78 7.39 -12.26
N ALA A 72 -0.24 7.85 -11.54
CA ALA A 72 -0.36 7.60 -10.09
C ALA A 72 -0.78 6.17 -9.75
N ALA A 73 -1.34 5.43 -10.71
CA ALA A 73 -1.98 4.15 -10.43
C ALA A 73 -1.06 3.11 -9.76
N PRO A 74 0.20 2.90 -10.20
CA PRO A 74 1.08 1.95 -9.55
C PRO A 74 1.37 2.31 -8.08
N ALA A 75 1.67 3.57 -7.79
CA ALA A 75 1.92 3.99 -6.41
C ALA A 75 0.71 3.75 -5.49
N LEU A 76 -0.50 4.01 -5.99
CA LEU A 76 -1.74 3.80 -5.25
C LEU A 76 -2.12 2.32 -5.12
N ALA A 77 -1.73 1.49 -6.09
CA ALA A 77 -2.02 0.06 -6.11
C ALA A 77 -1.23 -0.73 -5.06
N LEU A 78 0.00 -0.29 -4.73
CA LEU A 78 0.89 -1.01 -3.83
C LEU A 78 0.31 -1.17 -2.41
N ALA A 79 -0.28 -0.11 -1.88
CA ALA A 79 -0.81 -0.12 -0.52
C ALA A 79 -1.92 -1.17 -0.30
N PRO A 80 -3.03 -1.18 -1.06
CA PRO A 80 -4.08 -2.17 -0.86
C PRO A 80 -3.67 -3.58 -1.33
N ALA A 81 -2.74 -3.71 -2.28
CA ALA A 81 -2.20 -5.01 -2.68
C ALA A 81 -1.35 -5.66 -1.56
N LEU A 82 -0.49 -4.88 -0.89
CA LEU A 82 0.27 -5.35 0.28
C LEU A 82 -0.63 -5.64 1.47
N PHE A 83 -1.65 -4.80 1.72
CA PHE A 83 -2.69 -5.10 2.70
C PHE A 83 -3.32 -6.46 2.44
N ALA A 84 -3.74 -6.73 1.19
CA ALA A 84 -4.38 -8.00 0.85
C ALA A 84 -3.43 -9.19 1.04
N ALA A 85 -2.19 -9.10 0.55
CA ALA A 85 -1.20 -10.15 0.74
C ALA A 85 -0.96 -10.44 2.23
N TYR A 86 -0.89 -9.40 3.06
CA TYR A 86 -0.70 -9.51 4.50
C TYR A 86 -1.92 -10.12 5.21
N THR A 87 -3.11 -9.58 4.97
CA THR A 87 -4.35 -9.97 5.67
C THR A 87 -4.81 -11.36 5.27
N TYR A 88 -4.79 -11.70 3.98
CA TYR A 88 -5.25 -13.03 3.54
C TYR A 88 -4.25 -14.13 3.85
N ALA A 89 -2.96 -13.83 3.98
CA ALA A 89 -2.01 -14.80 4.55
C ALA A 89 -2.40 -15.15 6.00
N GLN A 90 -2.86 -14.17 6.79
CA GLN A 90 -3.31 -14.43 8.16
C GLN A 90 -4.65 -15.14 8.24
N LEU A 91 -5.63 -14.79 7.42
CA LEU A 91 -6.93 -15.49 7.38
C LEU A 91 -6.83 -16.93 6.87
N ILE A 92 -5.73 -17.27 6.19
CA ILE A 92 -5.45 -18.65 5.77
C ILE A 92 -4.64 -19.39 6.83
N CYS A 93 -3.53 -18.81 7.30
CA CYS A 93 -2.55 -19.51 8.13
C CYS A 93 -2.74 -19.31 9.64
N GLY A 94 -3.49 -18.30 10.07
CA GLY A 94 -3.71 -17.97 11.48
C GLY A 94 -4.80 -18.79 12.16
N GLU A 95 -5.48 -19.65 11.40
CA GLU A 95 -6.67 -20.38 11.81
C GLU A 95 -6.34 -21.71 12.53
N GLU A 96 -7.21 -22.14 13.42
CA GLU A 96 -7.05 -23.35 14.24
C GLU A 96 -7.93 -24.49 13.71
N TYR A 97 -7.74 -24.84 12.43
CA TYR A 97 -8.59 -25.77 11.65
C TYR A 97 -8.95 -27.07 12.37
N GLY A 98 -8.04 -27.62 13.18
CA GLY A 98 -8.27 -28.87 13.91
C GLY A 98 -8.85 -28.73 15.31
N GLN A 99 -8.93 -27.52 15.86
CA GLN A 99 -9.22 -27.28 17.29
C GLN A 99 -10.49 -26.47 17.53
N ARG A 100 -10.93 -25.69 16.53
CA ARG A 100 -12.11 -24.82 16.65
C ARG A 100 -13.16 -25.16 15.59
N PRO A 101 -14.44 -24.84 15.79
CA PRO A 101 -15.44 -24.95 14.73
C PRO A 101 -15.24 -23.85 13.68
N GLY A 102 -15.55 -24.16 12.41
CA GLY A 102 -15.36 -23.26 11.28
C GLY A 102 -15.73 -23.96 9.96
N ASN A 103 -15.68 -23.22 8.86
CA ASN A 103 -15.84 -23.74 7.50
C ASN A 103 -15.02 -22.96 6.45
N ASN A 104 -14.13 -22.06 6.86
CA ASN A 104 -13.37 -21.19 5.95
C ASN A 104 -12.40 -21.95 5.04
N GLU A 105 -12.02 -23.18 5.39
CA GLU A 105 -11.26 -24.10 4.52
C GLU A 105 -11.99 -24.42 3.22
N ARG A 106 -13.34 -24.44 3.22
CA ARG A 106 -14.15 -24.61 2.00
C ARG A 106 -14.07 -23.39 1.07
N PHE A 107 -13.73 -22.23 1.63
CA PHE A 107 -13.57 -20.97 0.92
C PHE A 107 -12.09 -20.64 0.67
N PHE A 108 -11.18 -21.60 0.91
CA PHE A 108 -9.76 -21.45 0.62
C PHE A 108 -9.48 -20.92 -0.80
N PRO A 109 -10.15 -21.37 -1.88
CA PRO A 109 -9.91 -20.80 -3.21
C PRO A 109 -10.16 -19.30 -3.31
N LEU A 110 -11.18 -18.78 -2.61
CA LEU A 110 -11.50 -17.35 -2.58
C LEU A 110 -10.43 -16.55 -1.81
N LEU A 111 -10.06 -17.03 -0.61
CA LEU A 111 -9.04 -16.38 0.22
C LEU A 111 -7.67 -16.42 -0.45
N TYR A 112 -7.32 -17.57 -1.05
CA TYR A 112 -6.10 -17.73 -1.82
C TYR A 112 -6.08 -16.84 -3.06
N LEU A 113 -7.21 -16.69 -3.76
CA LEU A 113 -7.30 -15.78 -4.90
C LEU A 113 -7.02 -14.33 -4.47
N ALA A 114 -7.57 -13.88 -3.33
CA ALA A 114 -7.29 -12.55 -2.79
C ALA A 114 -5.80 -12.38 -2.43
N PHE A 115 -5.21 -13.38 -1.78
CA PHE A 115 -3.77 -13.42 -1.48
C PHE A 115 -2.92 -13.37 -2.75
N ALA A 116 -3.19 -14.25 -3.71
CA ALA A 116 -2.44 -14.37 -4.96
C ALA A 116 -2.53 -13.08 -5.79
N LEU A 117 -3.73 -12.51 -5.95
CA LEU A 117 -3.94 -11.22 -6.61
C LEU A 117 -3.24 -10.09 -5.87
N GLY A 118 -3.24 -10.09 -4.54
CA GLY A 118 -2.48 -9.14 -3.72
C GLY A 118 -0.98 -9.22 -4.01
N CYS A 119 -0.41 -10.42 -4.00
CA CYS A 119 1.00 -10.64 -4.31
C CYS A 119 1.37 -10.24 -5.75
N THR A 120 0.59 -10.69 -6.75
CA THR A 120 0.87 -10.36 -8.15
C THR A 120 0.71 -8.87 -8.43
N ALA A 121 -0.35 -8.23 -7.92
CA ALA A 121 -0.55 -6.78 -8.05
C ALA A 121 0.57 -5.99 -7.36
N ALA A 122 1.03 -6.43 -6.18
CA ALA A 122 2.16 -5.80 -5.49
C ALA A 122 3.45 -5.90 -6.31
N VAL A 123 3.78 -7.09 -6.83
CA VAL A 123 4.97 -7.31 -7.66
C VAL A 123 4.90 -6.54 -8.98
N THR A 124 3.76 -6.60 -9.67
CA THR A 124 3.52 -5.88 -10.93
C THR A 124 3.63 -4.38 -10.71
N SER A 125 2.99 -3.87 -9.67
CA SER A 125 3.05 -2.45 -9.34
C SER A 125 4.46 -2.01 -8.95
N TRP A 126 5.18 -2.80 -8.14
CA TRP A 126 6.57 -2.55 -7.76
C TRP A 126 7.50 -2.44 -8.97
N ARG A 127 7.34 -3.34 -9.94
CA ARG A 127 8.12 -3.31 -11.19
C ARG A 127 7.82 -2.08 -12.03
N VAL A 128 6.59 -1.59 -12.03
CA VAL A 128 6.20 -0.40 -12.79
C VAL A 128 6.74 0.87 -12.11
N ILE A 129 6.51 1.03 -10.80
CA ILE A 129 6.95 2.22 -10.05
C ILE A 129 8.48 2.36 -10.03
N GLY A 130 9.21 1.24 -9.98
CA GLY A 130 10.68 1.24 -10.02
C GLY A 130 11.25 1.76 -11.34
N ARG A 131 10.50 1.63 -12.45
CA ARG A 131 10.91 2.13 -13.77
C ARG A 131 10.57 3.60 -13.99
N THR A 132 9.50 4.09 -13.36
CA THR A 132 8.96 5.44 -13.59
C THR A 132 9.11 6.33 -12.35
N ALA A 133 10.21 6.15 -11.61
CA ALA A 133 10.47 6.67 -10.26
C ALA A 133 9.59 7.88 -9.86
N PRO A 134 8.75 7.76 -8.82
CA PRO A 134 7.80 8.82 -8.46
C PRO A 134 8.53 10.12 -8.12
N PRO A 135 7.87 11.28 -8.33
CA PRO A 135 8.45 12.58 -8.03
C PRO A 135 8.94 12.63 -6.59
N ALA A 136 10.12 13.24 -6.40
CA ALA A 136 10.71 13.37 -5.08
C ALA A 136 9.81 14.26 -4.19
N PRO A 137 9.40 13.79 -3.00
CA PRO A 137 8.64 14.63 -2.08
C PRO A 137 9.51 15.78 -1.58
N ALA A 138 8.86 16.86 -1.15
CA ALA A 138 9.55 17.98 -0.51
C ALA A 138 10.35 17.51 0.73
N PRO A 139 11.49 18.14 1.07
CA PRO A 139 12.37 17.66 2.15
C PRO A 139 11.67 17.50 3.50
N ARG A 140 10.74 18.40 3.84
CA ARG A 140 9.93 18.31 5.06
C ARG A 140 9.05 17.06 5.06
N LEU A 141 8.32 16.83 3.96
CA LEU A 141 7.42 15.69 3.81
C LEU A 141 8.18 14.36 3.82
N ARG A 142 9.38 14.32 3.23
CA ARG A 142 10.30 13.18 3.30
C ARG A 142 10.70 12.86 4.74
N ARG A 143 11.07 13.88 5.53
CA ARG A 143 11.42 13.71 6.95
C ARG A 143 10.21 13.27 7.78
N THR A 144 9.03 13.83 7.53
CA THR A 144 7.78 13.39 8.16
C THR A 144 7.49 11.93 7.84
N ALA A 145 7.59 11.50 6.58
CA ALA A 145 7.40 10.11 6.20
C ALA A 145 8.42 9.17 6.87
N ALA A 146 9.69 9.57 6.93
CA ALA A 146 10.72 8.81 7.65
C ALA A 146 10.39 8.69 9.15
N ALA A 147 10.04 9.81 9.80
CA ALA A 147 9.64 9.83 11.20
C ALA A 147 8.42 8.93 11.44
N THR A 148 7.41 8.99 10.58
CA THR A 148 6.24 8.11 10.63
C THR A 148 6.63 6.64 10.55
N LEU A 149 7.52 6.24 9.64
CA LEU A 149 7.97 4.85 9.55
C LEU A 149 8.71 4.40 10.81
N PHE A 150 9.53 5.26 11.43
CA PHE A 150 10.13 4.95 12.74
C PHE A 150 9.09 4.88 13.86
N THR A 151 8.09 5.77 13.87
CA THR A 151 6.97 5.69 14.81
C THR A 151 6.25 4.36 14.69
N VAL A 152 6.05 3.86 13.47
CA VAL A 152 5.43 2.55 13.26
C VAL A 152 6.31 1.41 13.81
N VAL A 153 7.62 1.45 13.59
CA VAL A 153 8.55 0.46 14.18
C VAL A 153 8.43 0.45 15.71
N LEU A 154 8.42 1.63 16.33
CA LEU A 154 8.27 1.77 17.78
C LEU A 154 6.91 1.28 18.27
N LEU A 155 5.83 1.57 17.53
CA LEU A 155 4.48 1.13 17.85
C LEU A 155 4.38 -0.41 17.82
N LEU A 156 4.89 -1.05 16.76
CA LEU A 156 4.90 -2.51 16.64
C LEU A 156 5.73 -3.14 17.77
N ALA A 157 6.89 -2.57 18.10
CA ALA A 157 7.70 -3.04 19.21
C ALA A 157 6.95 -2.90 20.55
N ALA A 158 6.35 -1.74 20.82
CA ALA A 158 5.60 -1.48 22.05
C ALA A 158 4.36 -2.38 22.19
N GLN A 159 3.69 -2.69 21.07
CA GLN A 159 2.51 -3.55 21.05
C GLN A 159 2.87 -5.04 21.24
N HIS A 160 3.92 -5.53 20.57
CA HIS A 160 4.18 -6.96 20.50
C HIS A 160 5.21 -7.47 21.50
N LEU A 161 6.23 -6.68 21.88
CA LEU A 161 7.28 -7.16 22.78
C LEU A 161 6.75 -7.53 24.18
N PRO A 162 5.86 -6.75 24.83
CA PRO A 162 5.29 -7.15 26.11
C PRO A 162 4.44 -8.42 26.02
N ALA A 163 3.75 -8.63 24.90
CA ALA A 163 2.94 -9.83 24.69
C ALA A 163 3.82 -11.06 24.43
N LEU A 164 4.92 -10.91 23.70
CA LEU A 164 5.93 -11.97 23.50
C LEU A 164 6.62 -12.35 24.81
N ALA A 165 7.03 -11.35 25.59
CA ALA A 165 7.66 -11.59 26.88
C ALA A 165 6.74 -12.35 27.84
N ASP A 166 5.42 -12.08 27.81
CA ASP A 166 4.45 -12.85 28.60
C ASP A 166 4.27 -14.27 28.08
N ALA A 167 4.20 -14.46 26.76
CA ALA A 167 4.05 -15.77 26.13
C ALA A 167 5.24 -16.72 26.38
N MET A 168 6.43 -16.17 26.66
CA MET A 168 7.64 -16.92 26.99
C MET A 168 7.79 -17.28 28.49
N ARG A 169 6.82 -16.91 29.34
CA ARG A 169 6.80 -17.29 30.76
C ARG A 169 6.27 -18.71 30.94
N ASP A 170 6.61 -19.32 32.08
CA ASP A 170 6.07 -20.64 32.46
C ASP A 170 4.54 -20.63 32.61
N THR A 171 3.97 -19.49 33.02
CA THR A 171 2.52 -19.30 33.20
C THR A 171 2.02 -18.05 32.46
N PRO A 172 1.85 -18.11 31.12
CA PRO A 172 1.38 -16.99 30.33
C PRO A 172 -0.05 -16.60 30.73
N GLN A 173 -0.33 -15.29 30.76
CA GLN A 173 -1.61 -14.75 31.28
C GLN A 173 -2.43 -14.04 30.22
N ARG A 174 -1.81 -13.60 29.11
CA ARG A 174 -2.53 -12.81 28.10
C ARG A 174 -3.53 -13.63 27.28
N THR A 175 -4.78 -13.18 27.30
CA THR A 175 -5.91 -13.77 26.55
C THR A 175 -5.61 -13.94 25.07
N GLU A 176 -4.93 -12.97 24.44
CA GLU A 176 -4.59 -13.05 23.01
C GLU A 176 -3.79 -14.31 22.66
N TYR A 177 -2.84 -14.70 23.51
CA TYR A 177 -2.02 -15.90 23.29
C TYR A 177 -2.79 -17.17 23.65
N LEU A 178 -3.47 -17.17 24.80
CA LEU A 178 -4.19 -18.35 25.28
C LEU A 178 -5.41 -18.71 24.42
N ALA A 179 -6.06 -17.71 23.82
CA ALA A 179 -7.25 -17.91 23.00
C ALA A 179 -6.94 -18.28 21.55
N SER A 180 -5.86 -17.77 20.96
CA SER A 180 -5.54 -18.03 19.54
C SER A 180 -4.03 -18.05 19.29
N PRO A 181 -3.30 -19.06 19.82
CA PRO A 181 -1.84 -19.15 19.70
C PRO A 181 -1.31 -19.12 18.26
N THR A 182 -2.02 -19.72 17.30
CA THR A 182 -1.57 -19.76 15.89
C THR A 182 -1.57 -18.36 15.27
N ALA A 183 -2.70 -17.67 15.34
CA ALA A 183 -2.80 -16.27 14.90
C ALA A 183 -1.85 -15.36 15.68
N PHE A 184 -1.72 -15.59 17.00
CA PHE A 184 -0.78 -14.85 17.84
C PHE A 184 0.63 -14.90 17.24
N TRP A 185 1.21 -16.08 17.04
CA TRP A 185 2.58 -16.19 16.53
C TRP A 185 2.73 -15.67 15.10
N LEU A 186 1.75 -15.94 14.24
CA LEU A 186 1.80 -15.49 12.85
C LEU A 186 1.82 -13.96 12.75
N VAL A 187 0.96 -13.26 13.49
CA VAL A 187 0.93 -11.79 13.54
C VAL A 187 2.30 -11.24 13.95
N LYS A 188 2.91 -11.77 15.03
CA LYS A 188 4.19 -11.26 15.53
C LYS A 188 5.33 -11.54 14.54
N LEU A 189 5.33 -12.71 13.90
CA LEU A 189 6.30 -13.04 12.85
C LEU A 189 6.21 -12.06 11.69
N MET A 190 5.00 -11.75 11.23
CA MET A 190 4.81 -10.81 10.12
C MET A 190 5.21 -9.40 10.56
N ASP A 191 4.67 -8.91 11.67
CA ASP A 191 4.85 -7.51 12.10
C ASP A 191 6.29 -7.21 12.50
N LEU A 192 6.91 -8.04 13.34
CA LEU A 192 8.28 -7.81 13.81
C LEU A 192 9.33 -8.39 12.84
N GLY A 193 9.03 -9.47 12.14
CA GLY A 193 9.98 -10.15 11.26
C GLY A 193 10.04 -9.56 9.84
N LEU A 194 8.95 -8.97 9.35
CA LEU A 194 8.87 -8.44 7.99
C LEU A 194 8.58 -6.94 7.97
N VAL A 195 7.50 -6.51 8.63
CA VAL A 195 6.98 -5.15 8.42
C VAL A 195 7.81 -4.10 9.15
N ALA A 196 8.23 -4.35 10.40
CA ALA A 196 9.12 -3.45 11.14
C ALA A 196 10.50 -3.28 10.48
N PRO A 197 11.22 -4.34 10.05
CA PRO A 197 12.48 -4.19 9.32
C PRO A 197 12.31 -3.39 8.02
N ALA A 198 11.26 -3.65 7.25
CA ALA A 198 10.98 -2.91 6.01
C ALA A 198 10.74 -1.41 6.28
N ALA A 199 9.97 -1.08 7.32
CA ALA A 199 9.72 0.30 7.74
C ALA A 199 11.01 0.99 8.21
N PHE A 200 11.82 0.32 9.02
CA PHE A 200 13.11 0.85 9.51
C PHE A 200 14.06 1.14 8.35
N VAL A 201 14.29 0.16 7.47
CA VAL A 201 15.20 0.27 6.32
C VAL A 201 14.75 1.38 5.37
N THR A 202 13.44 1.45 5.09
CA THR A 202 12.87 2.51 4.26
C THR A 202 13.02 3.89 4.90
N GLY A 203 12.69 4.03 6.18
CA GLY A 203 12.86 5.30 6.93
C GLY A 203 14.32 5.77 6.96
N ALA A 204 15.25 4.85 7.21
CA ALA A 204 16.69 5.11 7.18
C ALA A 204 17.19 5.51 5.79
N GLY A 205 16.63 4.92 4.73
CA GLY A 205 16.90 5.31 3.34
C GLY A 205 16.39 6.71 3.00
N LEU A 206 15.19 7.07 3.48
CA LEU A 206 14.62 8.41 3.27
C LEU A 206 15.42 9.51 3.97
N LEU A 207 15.95 9.25 5.17
CA LEU A 207 16.84 10.18 5.86
C LEU A 207 18.16 10.41 5.10
N ARG A 208 18.65 9.38 4.41
CA ARG A 208 19.85 9.43 3.56
C ARG A 208 19.60 9.93 2.13
N ASP A 209 18.37 10.35 1.82
CA ASP A 209 17.95 10.73 0.46
C ASP A 209 18.18 9.65 -0.61
N ALA A 210 18.09 8.38 -0.21
CA ALA A 210 18.29 7.27 -1.12
C ALA A 210 17.09 7.15 -2.10
N ALA A 211 17.35 7.22 -3.40
CA ALA A 211 16.30 7.18 -4.42
C ALA A 211 15.46 5.89 -4.38
N TRP A 212 16.08 4.75 -4.01
CA TRP A 212 15.40 3.47 -3.88
C TRP A 212 14.35 3.44 -2.77
N ALA A 213 14.44 4.34 -1.77
CA ALA A 213 13.51 4.37 -0.63
C ALA A 213 12.16 5.04 -0.97
N ARG A 214 12.04 5.69 -2.13
CA ARG A 214 10.81 6.42 -2.51
C ARG A 214 9.66 5.49 -2.85
N PRO A 215 9.79 4.45 -3.71
CA PRO A 215 8.71 3.49 -3.94
C PRO A 215 8.21 2.77 -2.68
N PRO A 216 9.06 2.20 -1.80
CA PRO A 216 8.59 1.55 -0.57
C PRO A 216 7.94 2.52 0.40
N MET A 217 8.34 3.80 0.42
CA MET A 217 7.68 4.80 1.27
C MET A 217 6.18 4.92 0.94
N TYR A 218 5.82 5.08 -0.34
CA TYR A 218 4.40 5.18 -0.74
C TYR A 218 3.64 3.90 -0.40
N ALA A 219 4.28 2.74 -0.62
CA ALA A 219 3.69 1.44 -0.34
C ALA A 219 3.42 1.25 1.16
N LEU A 220 4.43 1.47 2.01
CA LEU A 220 4.36 1.24 3.45
C LEU A 220 3.44 2.23 4.14
N VAL A 221 3.57 3.54 3.87
CA VAL A 221 2.72 4.56 4.51
C VAL A 221 1.25 4.35 4.13
N GLY A 222 0.96 4.03 2.87
CA GLY A 222 -0.40 3.69 2.44
C GLY A 222 -0.90 2.37 3.05
N ALA A 223 -0.09 1.31 3.07
CA ALA A 223 -0.47 0.02 3.64
C ALA A 223 -0.76 0.14 5.14
N TYR A 224 0.06 0.88 5.90
CA TYR A 224 -0.18 1.16 7.32
C TYR A 224 -1.40 2.04 7.58
N THR A 225 -1.78 2.90 6.63
CA THR A 225 -3.06 3.62 6.72
C THR A 225 -4.23 2.64 6.67
N LEU A 226 -4.20 1.68 5.74
CA LEU A 226 -5.24 0.66 5.60
C LEU A 226 -5.25 -0.34 6.77
N LEU A 227 -4.07 -0.77 7.23
CA LEU A 227 -3.92 -1.62 8.42
C LEU A 227 -4.39 -0.88 9.68
N GLY A 228 -4.03 0.39 9.85
CA GLY A 228 -4.51 1.21 10.96
C GLY A 228 -6.04 1.32 10.95
N ALA A 229 -6.65 1.50 9.78
CA ALA A 229 -8.11 1.50 9.67
C ALA A 229 -8.73 0.14 10.04
N SER A 230 -8.09 -0.96 9.63
CA SER A 230 -8.49 -2.31 10.02
C SER A 230 -8.38 -2.53 11.53
N VAL A 231 -7.26 -2.18 12.16
CA VAL A 231 -7.05 -2.27 13.62
C VAL A 231 -8.03 -1.37 14.38
N THR A 232 -8.32 -0.19 13.85
CA THR A 232 -9.35 0.70 14.42
C THR A 232 -10.73 0.05 14.34
N GLY A 233 -11.09 -0.54 13.20
CA GLY A 233 -12.34 -1.28 13.02
C GLY A 233 -12.45 -2.49 13.96
N MET A 234 -11.36 -3.24 14.12
CA MET A 234 -11.22 -4.32 15.11
C MET A 234 -11.51 -3.81 16.52
N ALA A 235 -10.83 -2.75 16.95
CA ALA A 235 -10.98 -2.20 18.30
C ALA A 235 -12.40 -1.67 18.56
N ILE A 236 -13.02 -0.98 17.59
CA ILE A 236 -14.42 -0.53 17.69
C ILE A 236 -15.36 -1.73 17.82
N THR A 237 -15.19 -2.76 16.98
CA THR A 237 -16.04 -3.96 17.02
C THR A 237 -15.92 -4.70 18.34
N MET A 238 -14.70 -4.83 18.86
CA MET A 238 -14.43 -5.42 20.17
C MET A 238 -15.13 -4.65 21.30
N ILE A 239 -15.12 -3.31 21.27
CA ILE A 239 -15.84 -2.48 22.25
C ILE A 239 -17.35 -2.71 22.15
N VAL A 240 -17.91 -2.63 20.94
CA VAL A 240 -19.35 -2.80 20.69
C VAL A 240 -19.84 -4.18 21.13
N ARG A 241 -19.01 -5.22 21.00
CA ARG A 241 -19.33 -6.60 21.36
C ARG A 241 -18.90 -6.99 22.77
N HIS A 242 -18.51 -6.03 23.60
CA HIS A 242 -18.07 -6.26 24.99
C HIS A 242 -16.97 -7.32 25.12
N ASP A 243 -16.01 -7.30 24.20
CA ASP A 243 -14.88 -8.23 24.21
C ASP A 243 -13.99 -8.00 25.45
N PRO A 244 -13.55 -9.05 26.16
CA PRO A 244 -12.70 -8.90 27.34
C PRO A 244 -11.32 -8.28 27.02
N ALA A 245 -10.85 -8.35 25.77
CA ALA A 245 -9.62 -7.71 25.32
C ALA A 245 -9.85 -6.29 24.76
N ALA A 246 -11.08 -5.75 24.81
CA ALA A 246 -11.38 -4.41 24.32
C ALA A 246 -10.75 -3.31 25.17
N SER A 247 -10.27 -2.24 24.52
CA SER A 247 -9.74 -1.05 25.19
C SER A 247 -10.15 0.22 24.44
N GLN A 248 -10.89 1.10 25.13
CA GLN A 248 -11.32 2.38 24.56
C GLN A 248 -10.15 3.32 24.28
N ALA A 249 -9.18 3.36 25.19
CA ALA A 249 -7.96 4.16 25.02
C ALA A 249 -7.16 3.68 23.80
N PHE A 250 -7.06 2.35 23.60
CA PHE A 250 -6.43 1.76 22.42
C PHE A 250 -7.18 2.15 21.14
N ALA A 251 -8.51 2.01 21.11
CA ALA A 251 -9.32 2.38 19.95
C ALA A 251 -9.20 3.87 19.59
N ALA A 252 -9.26 4.77 20.58
CA ALA A 252 -9.13 6.20 20.37
C ALA A 252 -7.71 6.56 19.87
N GLY A 253 -6.68 6.00 20.49
CA GLY A 253 -5.28 6.23 20.09
C GLY A 253 -4.99 5.75 18.67
N PHE A 254 -5.38 4.52 18.32
CA PHE A 254 -5.20 3.98 16.97
C PHE A 254 -6.07 4.69 15.94
N GLY A 255 -7.29 5.10 16.29
CA GLY A 255 -8.14 5.90 15.40
C GLY A 255 -7.49 7.25 15.06
N ALA A 256 -6.98 7.97 16.05
CA ALA A 256 -6.27 9.23 15.83
C ALA A 256 -5.00 9.04 14.98
N LEU A 257 -4.22 8.00 15.25
CA LEU A 257 -3.02 7.67 14.48
C LEU A 257 -3.36 7.31 13.02
N THR A 258 -4.43 6.55 12.81
CA THR A 258 -4.93 6.18 11.48
C THR A 258 -5.31 7.41 10.68
N LEU A 259 -6.00 8.38 11.30
CA LEU A 259 -6.34 9.65 10.64
C LEU A 259 -5.08 10.45 10.28
N ALA A 260 -4.07 10.48 11.16
CA ALA A 260 -2.79 11.13 10.88
C ALA A 260 -2.06 10.46 9.70
N PHE A 261 -2.06 9.12 9.63
CA PHE A 261 -1.49 8.37 8.51
C PHE A 261 -2.29 8.60 7.22
N ALA A 262 -3.62 8.66 7.29
CA ALA A 262 -4.46 8.98 6.13
C ALA A 262 -4.17 10.38 5.59
N ALA A 263 -4.03 11.38 6.46
CA ALA A 263 -3.66 12.74 6.08
C ALA A 263 -2.27 12.77 5.40
N LEU A 264 -1.28 12.07 5.96
CA LEU A 264 0.05 11.97 5.38
C LEU A 264 0.04 11.26 4.03
N THR A 265 -0.66 10.13 3.92
CA THR A 265 -0.84 9.36 2.67
C THR A 265 -1.47 10.24 1.60
N TYR A 266 -2.50 11.01 1.94
CA TYR A 266 -3.14 11.94 1.02
C TYR A 266 -2.17 13.02 0.53
N VAL A 267 -1.44 13.68 1.43
CA VAL A 267 -0.46 14.72 1.09
C VAL A 267 0.68 14.16 0.23
N LEU A 268 1.15 12.94 0.50
CA LEU A 268 2.15 12.25 -0.30
C LEU A 268 1.63 11.91 -1.70
N CYS A 269 0.40 11.43 -1.81
CA CYS A 269 -0.15 10.97 -3.09
C CYS A 269 -0.67 12.12 -3.95
N ARG A 270 -1.05 13.26 -3.37
CA ARG A 270 -1.63 14.41 -4.10
C ARG A 270 -0.77 14.88 -5.29
N PRO A 271 0.55 15.07 -5.19
CA PRO A 271 1.40 15.46 -6.32
C PRO A 271 1.37 14.49 -7.51
N LEU A 272 1.05 13.21 -7.28
CA LEU A 272 0.98 12.21 -8.34
C LEU A 272 -0.14 12.52 -9.36
N PHE A 273 -1.14 13.31 -8.95
CA PHE A 273 -2.28 13.74 -9.78
C PHE A 273 -2.09 15.10 -10.45
N GLY A 274 -1.06 15.88 -10.11
CA GLY A 274 -0.84 17.20 -10.72
C GLY A 274 -0.31 17.09 -12.15
N ALA A 275 -0.99 17.67 -13.14
CA ALA A 275 -0.54 17.66 -14.54
C ALA A 275 0.92 18.15 -14.68
N ASP A 276 1.65 17.60 -15.66
CA ASP A 276 2.95 18.12 -16.08
C ASP A 276 2.85 19.63 -16.32
N THR A 277 3.39 20.42 -15.39
CA THR A 277 3.95 21.71 -15.78
C THR A 277 5.13 21.38 -16.68
N GLN A 278 4.88 21.35 -17.99
CA GLN A 278 5.95 21.47 -18.96
C GLN A 278 6.85 22.63 -18.49
N PRO A 279 8.18 22.42 -18.40
CA PRO A 279 9.09 23.53 -18.22
C PRO A 279 8.81 24.56 -19.34
N PRO A 280 8.82 25.87 -19.08
CA PRO A 280 8.57 26.92 -20.08
C PRO A 280 9.52 26.96 -21.29
N GLY A 281 10.41 25.96 -21.47
CA GLY A 281 11.43 25.94 -22.52
C GLY A 281 11.02 25.31 -23.85
N SER A 282 9.99 24.44 -23.90
CA SER A 282 9.72 23.63 -25.11
C SER A 282 8.92 24.36 -26.20
N ARG A 283 8.27 25.49 -25.88
CA ARG A 283 7.60 26.34 -26.88
C ARG A 283 8.55 27.33 -27.56
N ALA A 284 9.64 27.74 -26.91
CA ALA A 284 10.62 28.67 -27.49
C ALA A 284 11.40 28.02 -28.65
N THR A 285 11.81 26.76 -28.48
CA THR A 285 12.58 26.02 -29.51
C THR A 285 11.73 25.68 -30.73
N ARG A 286 10.42 25.38 -30.55
CA ARG A 286 9.51 25.09 -31.66
C ARG A 286 9.10 26.35 -32.45
N ARG A 287 9.16 27.55 -31.85
CA ARG A 287 8.88 28.81 -32.54
C ARG A 287 10.11 29.36 -33.28
N GLN A 288 11.32 29.04 -32.84
CA GLN A 288 12.56 29.39 -33.56
C GLN A 288 12.83 28.50 -34.78
N ALA A 289 12.42 27.23 -34.76
CA ALA A 289 12.54 26.33 -35.91
C ALA A 289 11.54 26.63 -37.05
N ALA A 290 10.59 27.55 -36.86
CA ALA A 290 9.53 27.87 -37.81
C ALA A 290 9.72 29.22 -38.54
N LEU A 291 10.88 29.88 -38.39
CA LEU A 291 11.23 31.06 -39.18
C LEU A 291 12.05 30.64 -40.40
N PRO A 292 11.50 30.66 -41.63
CA PRO A 292 12.31 30.48 -42.83
C PRO A 292 13.28 31.65 -42.98
N ALA A 293 14.56 31.34 -43.13
CA ALA A 293 15.60 32.29 -43.48
C ALA A 293 15.21 32.98 -44.80
N ARG A 294 14.79 34.25 -44.73
CA ARG A 294 14.69 35.10 -45.92
C ARG A 294 16.11 35.40 -46.39
N GLY A 295 16.47 34.77 -47.50
CA GLY A 295 17.71 35.00 -48.23
C GLY A 295 17.85 36.45 -48.66
N GLY A 296 19.06 36.96 -48.50
CA GLY A 296 19.51 38.23 -49.05
C GLY A 296 20.93 38.05 -49.57
N ALA A 297 21.16 38.61 -50.75
CA ALA A 297 22.42 38.75 -51.47
C ALA A 297 22.93 37.50 -52.20
N ASP A 298 22.55 37.38 -53.47
CA ASP A 298 23.52 37.00 -54.49
C ASP A 298 23.28 37.84 -55.74
N GLY A 299 24.24 38.70 -56.03
CA GLY A 299 24.13 39.77 -57.02
C GLY A 299 25.43 40.52 -57.12
N GLN A 300 26.47 39.87 -57.66
CA GLN A 300 27.57 40.58 -58.30
C GLN A 300 28.13 39.77 -59.47
N ASP A 301 28.02 40.40 -60.63
CA ASP A 301 28.33 39.94 -61.97
C ASP A 301 29.73 40.45 -62.37
N ARG A 302 30.50 39.59 -63.07
CA ARG A 302 31.59 39.84 -64.04
C ARG A 302 32.83 40.68 -63.67
N ALA A 303 34.03 40.12 -63.91
CA ALA A 303 34.82 40.38 -65.15
C ALA A 303 36.19 39.64 -65.22
N VAL A 304 36.32 38.85 -66.29
CA VAL A 304 37.43 38.59 -67.24
C VAL A 304 38.87 39.11 -66.96
N THR A 305 39.84 38.21 -67.21
CA THR A 305 41.24 38.33 -67.74
C THR A 305 42.23 37.55 -66.85
N GLY A 306 43.15 36.70 -67.31
CA GLY A 306 43.54 36.25 -68.65
C GLY A 306 44.60 35.12 -68.59
N THR A 307 44.74 34.42 -69.72
CA THR A 307 45.98 33.95 -70.38
C THR A 307 47.17 33.37 -69.60
N GLY A 308 47.55 32.15 -70.03
CA GLY A 308 48.92 31.63 -70.18
C GLY A 308 49.43 30.77 -69.02
N ALA A 309 50.21 29.70 -69.19
CA ALA A 309 50.73 28.96 -70.33
C ALA A 309 51.41 27.70 -69.75
N LEU A 310 51.47 26.62 -70.55
CA LEU A 310 52.24 25.36 -70.39
C LEU A 310 51.71 24.33 -69.38
#